data_AF-A0A168QR15-F1
#
_entry.id   AF-A0A168QR15-F1
#
_cell.length_a   1.000
_cell.length_b   1.000
_cell.length_c   1.000
_cell.angle_alpha   90.00
_cell.angle_beta   90.00
_cell.angle_gamma   90.00
#
_symmetry.space_group_name_H-M   'P 1'
#
loop_
_entity.id
_entity.type
_entity.pdbx_description
1 polymer ?
#
loop_
_entity_poly.entity_id
_entity_poly.type
_entity_poly.pdbx_seq_one_letter_code
_entity_poly.pdbx_strand_id
1 'polypeptide(L)'
;MQTGLDGVLQQHQEAAVALTTFFLTFLVWDLVVGVCRYRSKIDPLTGWVHHTAYFCMLMWVLQQQYSPLFMALCVMELPTFFLSVGSIHTPWRHDYLFAATFVATRIVFHGSCLVGAVRTFGISSSITLALAAVLPVHIHWFVGFIEQQKRLYRQKVAEQIKITTEMPPRRSLEVELKGTAVRRVCHSPIFPGSFVSHPAH
;
A
#
# COMPACT_ATOMS: atom_id res chain seq x y z
N MET A 1 -1.08 1.35 -47.24
CA MET A 1 -0.57 1.98 -46.01
C MET A 1 -1.51 1.76 -44.80
N GLN A 2 -2.84 1.66 -45.00
CA GLN A 2 -3.81 1.29 -43.96
C GLN A 2 -3.56 -0.10 -43.33
N THR A 3 -3.18 -1.09 -44.13
CA THR A 3 -2.92 -2.48 -43.67
C THR A 3 -1.83 -2.62 -42.60
N GLY A 4 -0.90 -1.67 -42.50
CA GLY A 4 0.17 -1.69 -41.50
C GLY A 4 -0.28 -1.13 -40.14
N LEU A 5 -1.14 -0.10 -40.14
CA LEU A 5 -1.64 0.51 -38.90
C LEU A 5 -2.63 -0.42 -38.20
N ASP A 6 -3.52 -1.04 -38.98
CA ASP A 6 -4.53 -1.97 -38.46
C ASP A 6 -3.89 -3.20 -37.79
N GLY A 7 -2.81 -3.73 -38.39
CA GLY A 7 -2.04 -4.83 -37.81
C GLY A 7 -1.36 -4.47 -36.49
N VAL A 8 -0.80 -3.25 -36.38
CA VAL A 8 -0.17 -2.76 -35.14
C VAL A 8 -1.22 -2.56 -34.04
N LEU A 9 -2.36 -1.95 -34.37
CA LEU A 9 -3.45 -1.75 -33.42
C LEU A 9 -4.02 -3.09 -32.90
N GLN A 10 -4.16 -4.07 -33.79
CA GLN A 10 -4.61 -5.40 -33.42
C GLN A 10 -3.60 -6.12 -32.51
N GLN A 11 -2.30 -6.03 -32.81
CA GLN A 11 -1.25 -6.57 -31.95
C GLN A 11 -1.27 -5.95 -30.54
N HIS A 12 -1.49 -4.64 -30.42
CA HIS A 12 -1.61 -3.97 -29.11
C HIS A 12 -2.84 -4.44 -28.33
N GLN A 13 -3.96 -4.68 -29.01
CA GLN A 13 -5.19 -5.16 -28.38
C GLN A 13 -5.05 -6.60 -27.89
N GLU A 14 -4.44 -7.48 -28.67
CA GLU A 14 -4.15 -8.87 -28.28
C GLU A 14 -3.23 -8.93 -27.06
N ALA A 15 -2.16 -8.12 -27.04
CA ALA A 15 -1.27 -8.02 -25.89
C ALA A 15 -1.99 -7.52 -24.63
N ALA A 16 -2.86 -6.51 -24.77
CA ALA A 16 -3.64 -5.99 -23.65
C ALA A 16 -4.62 -7.05 -23.08
N VAL A 17 -5.28 -7.82 -23.95
CA VAL A 17 -6.17 -8.91 -23.53
C VAL A 17 -5.39 -10.02 -22.82
N ALA A 18 -4.23 -10.42 -23.34
CA ALA A 18 -3.38 -11.44 -22.72
C ALA A 18 -2.92 -11.03 -21.32
N LEU A 19 -2.45 -9.79 -21.15
CA LEU A 19 -2.00 -9.27 -19.85
C LEU A 19 -3.16 -9.09 -18.86
N THR A 20 -4.32 -8.63 -19.34
CA THR A 20 -5.53 -8.53 -18.49
C THR A 20 -5.97 -9.91 -18.01
N THR A 21 -5.93 -10.92 -18.88
CA THR A 21 -6.26 -12.31 -18.53
C THR A 21 -5.25 -12.89 -17.54
N PHE A 22 -3.96 -12.62 -17.75
CA PHE A 22 -2.92 -13.00 -16.79
C PHE A 22 -3.19 -12.39 -15.40
N PHE A 23 -3.48 -11.10 -15.31
CA PHE A 23 -3.81 -10.45 -14.04
C PHE A 23 -5.07 -11.02 -13.38
N LEU A 24 -6.08 -11.35 -14.18
CA LEU A 24 -7.29 -12.03 -13.70
C LEU A 24 -6.97 -13.40 -13.09
N THR A 25 -6.14 -14.20 -13.76
CA THR A 25 -5.73 -15.52 -13.21
C THR A 25 -4.87 -15.37 -11.95
N PHE A 26 -4.04 -14.34 -11.88
CA PHE A 26 -3.27 -14.00 -10.69
C PHE A 26 -4.18 -13.66 -9.51
N LEU A 27 -5.22 -12.83 -9.72
CA LEU A 27 -6.21 -12.51 -8.68
C LEU A 27 -6.92 -13.75 -8.14
N VAL A 28 -7.29 -14.68 -9.01
CA VAL A 28 -7.92 -15.95 -8.60
C VAL A 28 -6.95 -16.77 -7.74
N TRP A 29 -5.69 -16.88 -8.16
CA TRP A 29 -4.67 -17.59 -7.40
C TRP A 29 -4.35 -16.93 -6.06
N ASP A 30 -4.29 -15.61 -6.01
CA ASP A 30 -4.07 -14.84 -4.79
C ASP A 30 -5.19 -15.12 -3.77
N LEU A 31 -6.44 -15.18 -4.24
CA LEU A 31 -7.59 -15.54 -3.39
C LEU A 31 -7.52 -16.99 -2.91
N VAL A 32 -7.20 -17.95 -3.80
CA VAL A 32 -7.06 -19.37 -3.45
C VAL A 32 -5.98 -19.57 -2.38
N VAL A 33 -4.78 -19.01 -2.61
CA VAL A 33 -3.67 -19.10 -1.66
C VAL A 33 -4.02 -18.39 -0.35
N GLY A 34 -4.64 -17.22 -0.44
CA GLY A 34 -5.10 -16.45 0.72
C GLY A 34 -6.06 -17.25 1.59
N VAL A 35 -7.04 -17.94 0.99
CA VAL A 35 -8.00 -18.81 1.70
C VAL A 35 -7.31 -20.01 2.35
N CYS A 36 -6.38 -20.63 1.63
CA CYS A 36 -5.72 -21.86 2.09
C CYS A 36 -4.67 -21.60 3.19
N ARG A 37 -3.96 -20.47 3.17
CA ARG A 37 -2.77 -20.24 4.02
C ARG A 37 -2.91 -19.08 5.00
N TYR A 38 -3.73 -18.07 4.70
CA TYR A 38 -3.73 -16.79 5.44
C TYR A 38 -5.13 -16.30 5.81
N ARG A 39 -6.09 -17.21 6.00
CA ARG A 39 -7.50 -16.88 6.30
C ARG A 39 -7.68 -15.91 7.48
N SER A 40 -6.77 -15.91 8.46
CA SER A 40 -6.79 -15.01 9.63
C SER A 40 -6.17 -13.63 9.40
N LYS A 41 -5.49 -13.40 8.26
CA LYS A 41 -4.81 -12.15 7.90
C LYS A 41 -5.54 -11.38 6.79
N ILE A 42 -6.55 -11.98 6.16
CA ILE A 42 -7.35 -11.29 5.15
C ILE A 42 -8.40 -10.45 5.86
N ASP A 43 -8.20 -9.13 5.86
CA ASP A 43 -9.23 -8.19 6.27
C ASP A 43 -10.47 -8.34 5.36
N PRO A 44 -11.68 -8.53 5.92
CA PRO A 44 -12.90 -8.79 5.13
C PRO A 44 -13.22 -7.68 4.12
N LEU A 45 -12.93 -6.42 4.45
CA LEU A 45 -13.30 -5.27 3.65
C LEU A 45 -12.25 -4.92 2.59
N THR A 46 -10.96 -5.07 2.88
CA THR A 46 -9.87 -4.68 1.97
C THR A 46 -9.34 -5.85 1.15
N GLY A 47 -9.49 -7.10 1.61
CA GLY A 47 -9.14 -8.28 0.84
C GLY A 47 -10.32 -8.79 0.01
N TRP A 48 -11.35 -9.35 0.64
CA TRP A 48 -12.42 -10.06 -0.07
C TRP A 48 -13.23 -9.17 -1.00
N VAL A 49 -13.69 -8.01 -0.52
CA VAL A 49 -14.48 -7.09 -1.35
C VAL A 49 -13.64 -6.54 -2.50
N HIS A 50 -12.37 -6.20 -2.25
CA HIS A 50 -11.47 -5.70 -3.27
C HIS A 50 -11.19 -6.73 -4.37
N HIS A 51 -10.76 -7.95 -4.02
CA HIS A 51 -10.46 -9.00 -4.99
C HIS A 51 -11.71 -9.42 -5.77
N THR A 52 -12.88 -9.51 -5.11
CA THR A 52 -14.15 -9.83 -5.78
C THR A 52 -14.56 -8.71 -6.73
N ALA A 53 -14.46 -7.45 -6.31
CA ALA A 53 -14.77 -6.29 -7.16
C ALA A 53 -13.83 -6.22 -8.37
N TYR A 54 -12.52 -6.47 -8.19
CA TYR A 54 -11.57 -6.54 -9.29
C TYR A 54 -11.91 -7.67 -10.25
N PHE A 55 -12.21 -8.87 -9.75
CA PHE A 55 -12.60 -9.99 -10.60
C PHE A 55 -13.81 -9.65 -11.49
N CYS A 56 -14.88 -9.13 -10.88
CA CYS A 56 -16.08 -8.71 -11.62
C CYS A 56 -15.78 -7.58 -12.62
N MET A 57 -14.99 -6.58 -12.22
CA MET A 57 -14.62 -5.46 -13.07
C MET A 57 -13.75 -5.90 -14.26
N LEU A 58 -12.77 -6.78 -14.06
CA LEU A 58 -11.93 -7.30 -15.13
C LEU A 58 -12.71 -8.16 -16.12
N MET A 59 -13.65 -8.99 -15.63
CA MET A 59 -14.55 -9.75 -16.50
C MET A 59 -15.38 -8.82 -17.38
N TRP A 60 -15.93 -7.74 -16.80
CA TRP A 60 -16.66 -6.72 -17.54
C TRP A 60 -15.78 -5.97 -18.55
N VAL A 61 -14.54 -5.61 -18.17
CA VAL A 61 -13.56 -4.96 -19.06
C VAL A 61 -13.24 -5.84 -20.28
N LEU A 62 -13.04 -7.15 -20.07
CA LEU A 62 -12.78 -8.10 -21.16
C LEU A 62 -13.99 -8.21 -22.11
N GLN A 63 -15.21 -8.25 -21.56
CA GLN A 63 -16.44 -8.28 -22.36
C GLN A 63 -16.63 -7.01 -23.21
N GLN A 64 -16.30 -5.84 -22.65
CA GLN A 64 -16.44 -4.55 -23.33
C GLN A 64 -15.22 -4.14 -24.17
N GLN A 65 -14.19 -4.99 -24.25
CA GLN A 65 -12.94 -4.73 -24.98
C GLN A 65 -12.17 -3.49 -24.47
N TYR A 66 -12.28 -3.17 -23.18
CA TYR A 66 -11.58 -2.05 -22.54
C TYR A 66 -10.19 -2.42 -21.98
N SER A 67 -9.64 -3.58 -22.37
CA SER A 67 -8.35 -4.10 -21.89
C SER A 67 -7.18 -3.10 -22.01
N PRO A 68 -7.04 -2.30 -23.09
CA PRO A 68 -5.98 -1.30 -23.16
C PRO A 68 -6.08 -0.21 -22.09
N LEU A 69 -7.31 0.21 -21.74
CA LEU A 69 -7.52 1.17 -20.66
C LEU A 69 -7.15 0.55 -19.31
N PHE A 70 -7.55 -0.70 -19.08
CA PHE A 70 -7.16 -1.41 -17.86
C PHE A 70 -5.64 -1.49 -17.70
N MET A 71 -4.93 -1.80 -18.78
CA MET A 71 -3.46 -1.82 -18.78
C MET A 71 -2.84 -0.47 -18.39
N ALA A 72 -3.41 0.64 -18.89
CA ALA A 72 -2.97 1.97 -18.47
C ALA A 72 -3.26 2.23 -16.98
N LEU A 73 -4.39 1.75 -16.49
CA LEU A 73 -4.82 1.86 -15.09
C LEU A 73 -4.03 0.96 -14.13
N CYS A 74 -3.30 -0.05 -14.59
CA CYS A 74 -2.43 -0.89 -13.75
C CYS A 74 -1.37 -0.08 -12.98
N VAL A 75 -0.96 1.10 -13.48
CA VAL A 75 -0.03 1.99 -12.76
C VAL A 75 -0.58 2.43 -11.39
N MET A 76 -1.90 2.37 -11.19
CA MET A 76 -2.55 2.64 -9.90
C MET A 76 -2.27 1.60 -8.83
N GLU A 77 -1.66 0.46 -9.17
CA GLU A 77 -1.21 -0.55 -8.21
C GLU A 77 0.21 -0.29 -7.67
N LEU A 78 0.91 0.75 -8.14
CA LEU A 78 2.20 1.14 -7.56
C LEU A 78 2.16 1.44 -6.05
N PRO A 79 1.15 2.15 -5.50
CA PRO A 79 1.10 2.42 -4.06
C PRO A 79 0.95 1.13 -3.25
N THR A 80 0.11 0.21 -3.71
CA THR A 80 -0.10 -1.09 -3.07
C THR A 80 1.15 -1.96 -3.15
N PHE A 81 1.91 -1.89 -4.24
CA PHE A 81 3.24 -2.53 -4.34
C PHE A 81 4.23 -2.00 -3.28
N PHE A 82 4.32 -0.68 -3.08
CA PHE A 82 5.19 -0.14 -2.02
C PHE A 82 4.73 -0.55 -0.62
N LEU A 83 3.41 -0.62 -0.40
CA LEU A 83 2.84 -1.10 0.85
C LEU A 83 3.18 -2.58 1.11
N SER A 84 3.07 -3.43 0.08
CA SER A 84 3.40 -4.85 0.21
C SER A 84 4.89 -5.08 0.49
N VAL A 85 5.78 -4.31 -0.15
CA VAL A 85 7.22 -4.37 0.13
C VAL A 85 7.50 -4.00 1.59
N GLY A 86 6.87 -2.94 2.10
CA GLY A 86 6.98 -2.53 3.51
C GLY A 86 6.41 -3.55 4.50
N SER A 87 5.52 -4.46 4.06
CA SER A 87 4.97 -5.54 4.89
C SER A 87 5.90 -6.75 4.99
N ILE A 88 6.75 -6.99 3.98
CA ILE A 88 7.73 -8.08 3.98
C ILE A 88 8.90 -7.74 4.90
N HIS A 89 9.38 -6.49 4.85
CA HIS A 89 10.48 -6.03 5.67
C HIS A 89 10.22 -4.63 6.22
N THR A 90 9.91 -4.53 7.51
CA THR A 90 9.54 -3.28 8.19
C THR A 90 10.54 -2.13 7.96
N PRO A 91 11.87 -2.34 7.94
CA PRO A 91 12.83 -1.27 7.62
C PRO A 91 12.70 -0.64 6.23
N TRP A 92 12.11 -1.35 5.24
CA TRP A 92 11.88 -0.83 3.89
C TRP A 92 10.57 -0.05 3.76
N ARG A 93 9.81 0.06 4.85
CA ARG A 93 8.54 0.78 4.85
C ARG A 93 8.78 2.29 4.83
N HIS A 94 8.54 2.90 3.68
CA HIS A 94 8.55 4.34 3.49
C HIS A 94 7.14 4.88 3.25
N ASP A 95 6.47 5.29 4.32
CA ASP A 95 5.09 5.81 4.27
C ASP A 95 4.95 7.05 3.35
N TYR A 96 6.02 7.84 3.16
CA TYR A 96 6.03 8.97 2.23
C TYR A 96 5.98 8.53 0.76
N LEU A 97 6.70 7.46 0.39
CA LEU A 97 6.67 6.94 -0.98
C LEU A 97 5.29 6.36 -1.29
N PHE A 98 4.69 5.64 -0.33
CA PHE A 98 3.31 5.20 -0.43
C PHE A 98 2.36 6.39 -0.66
N ALA A 99 2.41 7.41 0.19
CA ALA A 99 1.51 8.55 0.10
C ALA A 99 1.66 9.33 -1.23
N ALA A 100 2.90 9.59 -1.64
CA ALA A 100 3.20 10.30 -2.88
C ALA A 100 2.70 9.52 -4.10
N THR A 101 2.98 8.22 -4.17
CA THR A 101 2.54 7.37 -5.28
C THR A 101 1.02 7.19 -5.28
N PHE A 102 0.38 7.11 -4.11
CA PHE A 102 -1.08 7.03 -4.00
C PHE A 102 -1.75 8.27 -4.58
N VAL A 103 -1.32 9.46 -4.17
CA VAL A 103 -1.89 10.71 -4.69
C VAL A 103 -1.64 10.85 -6.19
N ALA A 104 -0.42 10.57 -6.65
CA ALA A 104 -0.07 10.70 -8.05
C ALA A 104 -0.90 9.76 -8.95
N THR A 105 -1.04 8.49 -8.56
CA THR A 105 -1.66 7.47 -9.41
C THR A 105 -3.17 7.34 -9.19
N ARG A 106 -3.63 7.25 -7.93
CA ARG A 106 -5.03 6.95 -7.60
C ARG A 106 -5.94 8.18 -7.50
N ILE A 107 -5.36 9.37 -7.36
CA ILE A 107 -6.12 10.63 -7.31
C ILE A 107 -5.90 11.45 -8.58
N VAL A 108 -4.66 11.84 -8.87
CA VAL A 108 -4.35 12.73 -9.99
C VAL A 108 -4.53 12.02 -11.33
N PHE A 109 -3.82 10.90 -11.54
CA PHE A 109 -3.91 10.15 -12.79
C PHE A 109 -5.32 9.58 -13.00
N HIS A 110 -5.92 8.91 -12.01
CA HIS A 110 -7.30 8.43 -12.10
C HIS A 110 -8.32 9.54 -12.38
N GLY A 111 -8.20 10.69 -11.70
CA GLY A 111 -9.03 11.87 -11.94
C GLY A 111 -8.87 12.42 -13.36
N SER A 112 -7.64 12.42 -13.89
CA SER A 112 -7.38 12.82 -15.28
C SER A 112 -8.02 11.87 -16.29
N CYS A 113 -7.97 10.55 -16.03
CA CYS A 113 -8.66 9.54 -16.84
C CYS A 113 -10.17 9.75 -16.82
N LEU A 114 -10.75 10.06 -15.66
CA LEU A 114 -12.18 10.36 -15.53
C LEU A 114 -12.58 11.60 -16.34
N VAL A 115 -11.82 12.70 -16.22
CA VAL A 115 -12.08 13.92 -17.01
C VAL A 115 -11.96 13.64 -18.51
N GLY A 116 -10.96 12.87 -18.92
CA GLY A 116 -10.81 12.41 -20.30
C GLY A 116 -12.02 11.59 -20.76
N ALA A 117 -12.46 10.62 -19.97
CA ALA A 117 -13.60 9.78 -20.27
C ALA A 117 -14.92 10.57 -20.40
N VAL A 118 -15.15 11.54 -19.50
CA VAL A 118 -16.30 12.46 -19.60
C VAL A 118 -16.27 13.24 -20.93
N ARG A 119 -15.10 13.72 -21.34
CA ARG A 119 -14.95 14.52 -22.57
C ARG A 119 -15.09 13.67 -23.84
N THR A 120 -14.60 12.44 -23.83
CA THR A 120 -14.57 11.57 -25.02
C THR A 120 -15.82 10.73 -25.18
N PHE A 121 -16.36 10.18 -24.10
CA PHE A 121 -17.46 9.22 -24.12
C PHE A 121 -18.75 9.74 -23.47
N GLY A 122 -18.69 10.88 -22.78
CA GLY A 122 -19.82 11.46 -22.06
C GLY A 122 -20.02 10.87 -20.66
N ILE A 123 -20.89 11.54 -19.89
CA ILE A 123 -21.15 11.25 -18.47
C ILE A 123 -21.87 9.91 -18.28
N SER A 124 -22.79 9.56 -19.20
CA SER A 124 -23.60 8.35 -19.12
C SER A 124 -22.91 7.09 -19.64
N SER A 125 -21.69 7.20 -20.17
CA SER A 125 -20.95 6.04 -20.64
C SER A 125 -20.55 5.14 -19.47
N SER A 126 -20.62 3.83 -19.68
CA SER A 126 -20.33 2.83 -18.65
C SER A 126 -18.90 2.96 -18.09
N ILE A 127 -17.93 3.33 -18.94
CA ILE A 127 -16.53 3.58 -18.52
C ILE A 127 -16.42 4.79 -17.60
N THR A 128 -17.11 5.89 -17.90
CA THR A 128 -17.12 7.10 -17.08
C THR A 128 -17.76 6.81 -15.73
N LEU A 129 -18.87 6.07 -15.71
CA LEU A 129 -19.54 5.67 -14.48
C LEU A 129 -18.64 4.76 -13.62
N ALA A 130 -17.94 3.80 -14.23
CA ALA A 130 -17.00 2.94 -13.51
C ALA A 130 -15.84 3.74 -12.88
N LEU A 131 -15.21 4.63 -13.65
CA LEU A 131 -14.12 5.50 -13.15
C LEU A 131 -14.62 6.44 -12.03
N ALA A 132 -15.82 7.00 -12.19
CA ALA A 132 -16.45 7.89 -11.22
C ALA A 132 -16.81 7.17 -9.93
N ALA A 133 -17.23 5.90 -9.99
CA ALA A 133 -17.55 5.11 -8.80
C ALA A 133 -16.32 4.76 -7.96
N VAL A 134 -15.16 4.53 -8.60
CA VAL A 134 -13.93 4.11 -7.92
C VAL A 134 -13.17 5.28 -7.27
N LEU A 135 -13.23 6.49 -7.84
CA LEU A 135 -12.48 7.64 -7.33
C LEU A 135 -12.83 8.01 -5.85
N PRO A 136 -14.11 8.07 -5.43
CA PRO A 136 -14.47 8.32 -4.03
C PRO A 136 -13.90 7.29 -3.06
N VAL A 137 -13.80 6.02 -3.48
CA VAL A 137 -13.21 4.95 -2.66
C VAL A 137 -11.73 5.23 -2.41
N HIS A 138 -10.99 5.66 -3.44
CA HIS A 138 -9.59 6.06 -3.29
C HIS A 138 -9.41 7.26 -2.36
N ILE A 139 -10.28 8.27 -2.47
CA ILE A 139 -10.27 9.43 -1.58
C ILE A 139 -10.51 8.99 -0.13
N HIS A 140 -11.53 8.16 0.10
CA HIS A 140 -11.86 7.63 1.42
C HIS A 140 -10.69 6.85 2.04
N TRP A 141 -10.02 5.98 1.26
CA TRP A 141 -8.83 5.26 1.74
C TRP A 141 -7.66 6.18 2.07
N PHE A 142 -7.45 7.22 1.27
CA PHE A 142 -6.38 8.18 1.57
C PHE A 142 -6.68 8.98 2.84
N VAL A 143 -7.93 9.37 3.08
CA VAL A 143 -8.35 10.01 4.33
C VAL A 143 -8.07 9.09 5.52
N GLY A 144 -8.47 7.81 5.43
CA GLY A 144 -8.20 6.82 6.49
C GLY A 144 -6.70 6.63 6.76
N PHE A 145 -5.87 6.67 5.72
CA PHE A 145 -4.40 6.64 5.87
C PHE A 145 -3.89 7.86 6.64
N ILE A 146 -4.36 9.08 6.33
CA ILE A 146 -3.95 10.30 7.05
C ILE A 146 -4.38 10.23 8.53
N GLU A 147 -5.58 9.75 8.82
CA GLU A 147 -6.06 9.57 10.18
C GLU A 147 -5.21 8.56 10.97
N GLN A 148 -4.82 7.45 10.33
CA GLN A 148 -3.90 6.48 10.90
C GLN A 148 -2.54 7.11 11.21
N GLN A 149 -1.97 7.89 10.30
CA GLN A 149 -0.69 8.57 10.51
C GLN A 149 -0.76 9.57 11.66
N LYS A 150 -1.85 10.35 11.76
CA LYS A 150 -2.11 11.24 12.90
C LYS A 150 -2.18 10.47 14.22
N ARG A 151 -2.82 9.30 14.24
CA ARG A 151 -2.92 8.44 15.45
C ARG A 151 -1.54 7.93 15.87
N LEU A 152 -0.75 7.41 14.93
CA LEU A 152 0.60 6.90 15.20
C LEU A 152 1.52 8.01 15.71
N TYR A 153 1.42 9.21 15.15
CA TYR A 153 2.17 10.36 15.63
C TYR A 153 1.82 10.72 17.09
N ARG A 154 0.52 10.77 17.43
CA ARG A 154 0.08 11.03 18.81
C ARG A 154 0.58 9.96 19.80
N GLN A 155 0.59 8.69 19.41
CA GLN A 155 1.11 7.60 20.23
C GLN A 155 2.60 7.76 20.51
N LYS A 156 3.39 8.08 19.48
CA LYS A 156 4.84 8.35 19.63
C LYS A 156 5.10 9.53 20.56
N VAL A 157 4.36 10.63 20.41
CA VAL A 157 4.52 11.81 21.30
C VAL A 157 4.15 11.46 22.75
N ALA A 158 3.06 10.73 22.97
CA ALA A 158 2.65 10.30 24.31
C ALA A 158 3.67 9.37 24.97
N GLU A 159 4.26 8.45 24.20
CA GLU A 159 5.32 7.55 24.68
C GLU A 159 6.58 8.32 25.06
N GLN A 160 7.01 9.29 24.25
CA GLN A 160 8.15 10.16 24.56
C GLN A 160 7.93 11.01 25.81
N ILE A 161 6.70 11.50 26.01
CA ILE A 161 6.33 12.24 27.24
C ILE A 161 6.45 11.33 28.46
N LYS A 162 5.91 10.10 28.41
CA LYS A 162 6.01 9.13 29.51
C LYS A 162 7.46 8.83 29.89
N ILE A 163 8.30 8.54 28.89
CA ILE A 163 9.74 8.27 29.10
C ILE A 163 10.42 9.48 29.77
N THR A 164 10.08 10.70 29.34
CA THR A 164 10.66 11.93 29.91
C THR A 164 10.18 12.18 31.35
N THR A 165 8.92 11.87 31.67
CA THR A 165 8.36 12.08 33.02
C THR A 165 8.78 11.00 34.03
N GLU A 166 9.03 9.77 33.57
CA GLU A 166 9.46 8.66 34.44
C GLU A 166 10.98 8.59 34.64
N MET A 167 11.78 9.27 33.79
CA MET A 167 13.21 9.41 34.04
C MET A 167 13.47 10.29 35.28
N PRO A 168 14.21 9.80 36.29
CA PRO A 168 14.56 10.61 37.43
C PRO A 168 15.35 11.85 36.96
N PRO A 169 15.15 13.02 37.58
CA PRO A 169 15.83 14.24 37.17
C PRO A 169 17.34 13.99 37.12
N ARG A 170 18.00 14.36 36.02
CA ARG A 170 19.45 14.15 35.77
C ARG A 170 20.36 14.56 36.94
N ARG A 171 19.88 15.45 37.80
CA ARG A 171 20.51 15.91 39.05
C ARG A 171 20.65 14.81 40.12
N SER A 172 19.71 13.87 40.24
CA SER A 172 19.82 12.76 41.21
C SER A 172 20.86 11.73 40.77
N LEU A 173 20.96 11.44 39.47
CA LEU A 173 22.02 10.58 38.91
C LEU A 173 23.41 11.19 39.05
N GLU A 174 23.57 12.52 38.89
CA GLU A 174 24.86 13.19 39.13
C GLU A 174 25.26 13.24 40.62
N VAL A 175 24.29 13.36 41.54
CA VAL A 175 24.56 13.30 42.98
C VAL A 175 24.93 11.88 43.41
N GLU A 176 24.29 10.87 42.82
CA GLU A 176 24.61 9.46 43.07
C GLU A 176 25.98 9.08 42.47
N LEU A 177 26.27 9.46 41.22
CA LEU A 177 27.61 9.28 40.61
C LEU A 177 28.72 10.04 41.35
N LYS A 178 28.44 11.23 41.91
CA LYS A 178 29.39 11.95 42.76
C LYS A 178 29.52 11.32 44.16
N GLY A 179 28.51 10.61 44.65
CA GLY A 179 28.55 9.82 45.88
C GLY A 179 29.22 8.44 45.72
N THR A 180 29.23 7.88 44.51
CA THR A 180 29.82 6.56 44.20
C THR A 180 31.11 6.64 43.37
N ALA A 181 31.80 7.78 43.39
CA ALA A 181 33.11 7.93 42.77
C ALA A 181 34.24 7.28 43.62
N VAL A 182 34.16 5.97 43.85
CA VAL A 182 35.32 5.13 44.20
C VAL A 182 35.32 3.89 43.31
N ARG A 183 36.48 3.67 42.68
CA ARG A 183 36.90 2.57 41.80
C ARG A 183 36.46 2.61 40.34
N ARG A 184 37.29 3.33 39.58
CA ARG A 184 37.71 2.97 38.22
C ARG A 184 38.10 1.48 38.15
N VAL A 185 37.52 0.75 37.20
CA VAL A 185 38.22 -0.31 36.47
C VAL A 185 37.87 -0.13 35.00
N CYS A 186 38.88 0.25 34.20
CA CYS A 186 38.81 0.25 32.76
C CYS A 186 38.78 -1.20 32.26
N HIS A 187 37.73 -1.61 31.57
CA HIS A 187 37.81 -2.65 30.54
C HIS A 187 36.75 -2.37 29.47
N SER A 188 37.21 -2.03 28.27
CA SER A 188 36.45 -2.08 27.03
C SER A 188 37.07 -3.19 26.14
N PRO A 189 36.43 -3.61 25.04
CA PRO A 189 35.30 -4.53 25.02
C PRO A 189 35.59 -5.73 24.09
N ILE A 190 35.04 -6.91 24.37
CA ILE A 190 34.99 -8.01 23.39
C ILE A 190 33.60 -8.64 23.49
N PHE A 191 32.80 -8.46 22.43
CA PHE A 191 31.56 -9.22 22.13
C PHE A 191 31.78 -10.72 22.33
N PRO A 192 30.79 -11.52 22.81
CA PRO A 192 29.79 -12.04 21.85
C PRO A 192 28.43 -12.47 22.46
N GLY A 193 27.46 -12.71 21.56
CA GLY A 193 26.36 -13.67 21.75
C GLY A 193 25.09 -13.07 22.37
N SER A 194 23.92 -13.12 21.72
CA SER A 194 23.10 -14.27 21.29
C SER A 194 22.03 -14.66 22.32
N PHE A 195 20.89 -15.15 21.78
CA PHE A 195 19.73 -15.79 22.43
C PHE A 195 18.66 -14.85 23.05
N VAL A 196 17.44 -14.76 22.48
CA VAL A 196 16.28 -15.70 22.63
C VAL A 196 15.75 -15.61 24.07
N SER A 197 14.53 -15.18 24.39
CA SER A 197 13.23 -15.82 24.13
C SER A 197 12.09 -15.00 24.78
N HIS A 198 10.88 -15.20 24.26
CA HIS A 198 9.54 -14.92 24.81
C HIS A 198 9.34 -15.23 26.32
N PRO A 199 8.30 -14.73 27.04
CA PRO A 199 6.84 -15.01 26.82
C PRO A 199 5.95 -13.75 26.86
N ALA A 200 4.84 -13.68 26.11
CA ALA A 200 3.51 -14.28 26.34
C ALA A 200 2.72 -13.61 27.48
N HIS A 201 1.72 -12.81 27.10
CA HIS A 201 0.38 -12.73 27.69
C HIS A 201 -0.59 -12.23 26.61
#